data_AF-A0A0A7G0R5-F1
#
_entry.id   AF-A0A0A7G0R5-F1
#
_cell.length_a   1.000
_cell.length_b   1.000
_cell.length_c   1.000
_cell.angle_alpha   90.00
_cell.angle_beta   90.00
_cell.angle_gamma   90.00
#
_symmetry.space_group_name_H-M   'P 1'
#
loop_
_entity.id
_entity.type
_entity.pdbx_description
1 polymer ?
#
loop_
_entity_poly.entity_id
_entity_poly.type
_entity_poly.pdbx_seq_one_letter_code
_entity_poly.pdbx_strand_id
1 'polypeptide(L)'
;MNKAWIYVIIGGFLEVFWALCLKKSNGFTNLGYTAITIVLVLISFYLFSKGMTLLPSGIAYTVFTGIGAIGTIVFGILILGESISFSKIIFSCLLIIGIIGLKINSKEEV
;
A
#
# COMPACT_ATOMS: atom_id res chain seq x y z
N MET A 1 8.28 -15.62 -12.21
CA MET A 1 8.28 -14.58 -11.16
C MET A 1 8.57 -15.24 -9.81
N ASN A 2 9.58 -14.77 -9.09
CA ASN A 2 9.95 -15.34 -7.78
C ASN A 2 8.76 -15.19 -6.81
N LYS A 3 8.42 -16.23 -6.02
CA LYS A 3 7.22 -16.26 -5.16
C LYS A 3 7.12 -15.05 -4.22
N ALA A 4 8.27 -14.51 -3.81
CA ALA A 4 8.39 -13.32 -2.98
C ALA A 4 7.69 -12.08 -3.57
N TRP A 5 7.89 -11.81 -4.86
CA TRP A 5 7.32 -10.63 -5.52
C TRP A 5 5.80 -10.73 -5.64
N ILE A 6 5.28 -11.94 -5.85
CA ILE A 6 3.84 -12.19 -5.89
C ILE A 6 3.22 -11.84 -4.53
N TYR A 7 3.84 -12.27 -3.44
CA TYR A 7 3.35 -11.97 -2.10
C TYR A 7 3.34 -10.47 -1.79
N VAL A 8 4.41 -9.75 -2.12
CA VAL A 8 4.48 -8.30 -1.87
C VAL A 8 3.48 -7.53 -2.74
N ILE A 9 3.35 -7.88 -4.03
CA ILE A 9 2.42 -7.20 -4.94
C ILE A 9 0.97 -7.43 -4.53
N ILE A 10 0.59 -8.69 -4.24
CA ILE A 10 -0.78 -8.99 -3.80
C ILE A 10 -1.05 -8.36 -2.43
N GLY A 11 -0.09 -8.42 -1.50
CA GLY A 11 -0.18 -7.74 -0.21
C GLY A 11 -0.42 -6.24 -0.37
N GLY A 12 0.41 -5.56 -1.17
CA GLY A 12 0.25 -4.13 -1.44
C GLY A 12 -1.07 -3.81 -2.15
N PHE A 13 -1.57 -4.69 -3.02
CA PHE A 13 -2.88 -4.48 -3.64
C PHE A 13 -4.00 -4.58 -2.61
N LEU A 14 -3.99 -5.61 -1.75
CA LEU A 14 -4.94 -5.74 -0.64
C LEU A 14 -4.87 -4.54 0.33
N GLU A 15 -3.69 -3.92 0.45
CA GLU A 15 -3.49 -2.70 1.23
C GLU A 15 -4.45 -1.60 0.80
N VAL A 16 -4.53 -1.37 -0.50
CA VAL A 16 -5.42 -0.38 -1.11
C VAL A 16 -6.87 -0.69 -0.77
N PHE A 17 -7.31 -1.95 -0.88
CA PHE A 17 -8.71 -2.31 -0.59
C PHE A 17 -9.05 -2.12 0.88
N TRP A 18 -8.20 -2.54 1.80
CA TRP A 18 -8.52 -2.38 3.22
C TRP A 18 -8.49 -0.91 3.63
N ALA A 19 -7.63 -0.08 3.04
CA ALA A 19 -7.59 1.37 3.28
C ALA A 19 -8.90 2.04 2.82
N LEU A 20 -9.42 1.65 1.65
CA LEU A 20 -10.72 2.13 1.16
C LEU A 20 -11.88 1.69 2.05
N CYS A 21 -11.91 0.40 2.45
CA CYS A 21 -12.92 -0.12 3.37
C CYS A 21 -12.82 0.56 4.74
N LEU A 22 -11.61 0.85 5.23
CA LEU A 22 -11.40 1.54 6.50
C LEU A 22 -11.99 2.94 6.45
N LYS A 23 -11.79 3.67 5.35
CA LYS A 23 -12.42 4.97 5.15
C LYS A 23 -13.95 4.86 5.14
N LYS A 24 -14.51 3.85 4.47
CA LYS A 24 -15.96 3.57 4.46
C LYS A 24 -16.53 3.07 5.80
N SER A 25 -15.68 2.58 6.70
CA SER A 25 -16.11 2.14 8.04
C SER A 25 -16.61 3.29 8.92
N ASN A 26 -16.34 4.56 8.55
CA ASN A 26 -16.66 5.75 9.34
C ASN A 26 -16.14 5.63 10.78
N GLY A 27 -14.85 5.35 10.93
CA GLY A 27 -14.22 5.19 12.25
C GLY A 27 -14.70 3.94 12.98
N PHE A 28 -14.83 2.83 12.25
CA PHE A 28 -15.31 1.52 12.74
C PHE A 28 -16.79 1.43 13.13
N THR A 29 -17.57 2.48 12.91
CA THR A 29 -19.01 2.51 13.23
C THR A 29 -19.82 1.59 12.31
N ASN A 30 -19.42 1.42 11.05
CA ASN A 30 -20.04 0.47 10.13
C ASN A 30 -19.39 -0.92 10.26
N LEU A 31 -20.08 -1.82 10.97
CA LEU A 31 -19.60 -3.17 11.26
C LEU A 31 -19.24 -4.01 10.02
N GLY A 32 -19.97 -3.82 8.92
CA GLY A 32 -19.71 -4.55 7.67
C GLY A 32 -18.36 -4.17 7.06
N TYR A 33 -18.11 -2.88 6.89
CA TYR A 33 -16.82 -2.40 6.39
C TYR A 33 -15.68 -2.65 7.37
N THR A 34 -15.93 -2.55 8.68
CA THR A 34 -14.95 -2.89 9.73
C THR A 34 -14.48 -4.34 9.61
N ALA A 35 -15.41 -5.30 9.50
CA ALA A 35 -15.06 -6.71 9.38
C ALA A 35 -14.23 -6.98 8.12
N ILE A 36 -14.63 -6.39 6.98
CA ILE A 36 -13.89 -6.50 5.71
C ILE A 36 -12.47 -5.93 5.86
N THR A 37 -12.33 -4.74 6.45
CA THR A 37 -11.02 -4.12 6.70
C THR A 37 -10.13 -5.05 7.53
N ILE A 38 -10.62 -5.59 8.64
CA ILE A 38 -9.83 -6.46 9.52
C ILE A 38 -9.33 -7.70 8.77
N VAL A 39 -10.22 -8.37 8.02
CA VAL A 39 -9.86 -9.56 7.24
C VAL A 39 -8.80 -9.22 6.18
N LEU A 40 -9.00 -8.14 5.44
CA LEU A 40 -8.05 -7.73 4.39
C LEU A 40 -6.70 -7.30 4.98
N VAL A 41 -6.69 -6.60 6.12
CA VAL A 41 -5.45 -6.25 6.84
C VAL A 41 -4.68 -7.52 7.21
N LEU A 42 -5.34 -8.52 7.80
CA LEU A 42 -4.69 -9.77 8.20
C LEU A 42 -4.09 -10.51 6.99
N ILE A 43 -4.83 -10.63 5.90
CA ILE A 43 -4.35 -11.30 4.68
C ILE A 43 -3.21 -10.50 4.05
N SER A 44 -3.36 -9.17 3.94
CA SER A 44 -2.36 -8.26 3.39
C SER A 44 -1.03 -8.38 4.14
N PHE A 45 -1.06 -8.27 5.47
CA PHE A 45 0.13 -8.36 6.31
C PHE A 45 0.73 -9.77 6.34
N TYR A 46 -0.09 -10.82 6.26
CA TYR A 46 0.42 -12.19 6.17
C TYR A 46 1.23 -12.41 4.88
N LEU A 47 0.70 -11.97 3.73
CA LEU A 47 1.42 -12.05 2.46
C LEU A 47 2.68 -11.18 2.49
N PHE A 48 2.56 -9.95 3.00
CA PHE A 48 3.70 -9.05 3.14
C PHE A 48 4.80 -9.65 4.02
N SER A 49 4.44 -10.29 5.14
CA SER A 49 5.36 -11.03 6.01
C SER A 49 6.08 -12.16 5.26
N LYS A 50 5.38 -12.93 4.42
CA LYS A 50 6.03 -13.93 3.56
C LYS A 50 6.98 -13.30 2.55
N GLY A 51 6.63 -12.16 1.97
CA GLY A 51 7.51 -11.38 1.11
C GLY A 51 8.79 -10.94 1.82
N MET A 52 8.65 -10.45 3.05
CA MET A 52 9.73 -10.02 3.94
C MET A 52 10.72 -11.13 4.31
N THR A 53 10.26 -12.39 4.38
CA THR A 53 11.18 -13.53 4.62
C THR A 53 12.05 -13.90 3.42
N LEU A 54 11.72 -13.38 2.23
CA LEU A 54 12.35 -13.78 0.96
C LEU A 54 13.07 -12.63 0.24
N LEU A 55 12.78 -11.38 0.62
CA LEU A 55 13.36 -10.17 0.06
C LEU A 55 14.04 -9.36 1.18
N PRO A 56 15.10 -8.60 0.86
CA PRO A 56 15.60 -7.59 1.77
C PRO A 56 14.46 -6.67 2.24
N SER A 57 14.42 -6.42 3.55
CA SER A 57 13.30 -5.71 4.19
C SER A 57 13.07 -4.32 3.60
N GLY A 58 14.15 -3.60 3.28
CA GLY A 58 14.10 -2.31 2.59
C GLY A 58 13.37 -2.38 1.25
N ILE A 59 13.65 -3.40 0.43
CA ILE A 59 13.01 -3.58 -0.88
C ILE A 59 11.53 -3.94 -0.72
N ALA A 60 11.23 -4.93 0.13
CA ALA A 60 9.86 -5.38 0.36
C ALA A 60 8.98 -4.24 0.89
N TYR A 61 9.44 -3.52 1.91
CA TYR A 61 8.69 -2.42 2.52
C TYR A 61 8.46 -1.28 1.54
N THR A 62 9.49 -0.88 0.80
CA THR A 62 9.39 0.22 -0.17
C THR A 62 8.40 -0.11 -1.29
N VAL A 63 8.37 -1.35 -1.77
CA VAL A 63 7.42 -1.79 -2.80
C VAL A 63 6.01 -1.89 -2.24
N PHE A 64 5.82 -2.49 -1.07
CA PHE A 64 4.53 -2.63 -0.41
C PHE A 64 3.88 -1.26 -0.19
N THR A 65 4.58 -0.38 0.52
CA THR A 65 4.11 0.99 0.82
C THR A 65 3.93 1.84 -0.44
N GLY A 66 4.79 1.66 -1.45
CA GLY A 66 4.63 2.34 -2.75
C GLY A 66 3.32 1.96 -3.46
N ILE A 67 2.98 0.67 -3.48
CA ILE A 67 1.71 0.19 -4.05
C ILE A 67 0.54 0.73 -3.24
N GLY A 68 0.59 0.63 -1.91
CA GLY A 68 -0.45 1.15 -1.01
C GLY A 68 -0.69 2.64 -1.19
N ALA A 69 0.38 3.44 -1.23
CA ALA A 69 0.30 4.89 -1.41
C ALA A 69 -0.30 5.28 -2.76
N ILE A 70 0.26 4.77 -3.87
CA ILE A 70 -0.21 5.08 -5.23
C ILE A 70 -1.65 4.60 -5.40
N GLY A 71 -1.94 3.36 -5.00
CA GLY A 71 -3.27 2.78 -5.14
C GLY A 71 -4.30 3.53 -4.31
N THR A 72 -4.00 3.90 -3.06
CA THR A 72 -4.94 4.65 -2.22
C THR A 72 -5.24 6.04 -2.80
N ILE A 73 -4.26 6.70 -3.40
CA ILE A 73 -4.49 7.97 -4.11
C ILE A 73 -5.40 7.75 -5.32
N VAL A 74 -5.06 6.80 -6.19
CA VAL A 74 -5.81 6.52 -7.42
C VAL A 74 -7.24 6.10 -7.11
N PHE A 75 -7.42 5.12 -6.23
CA PHE A 75 -8.74 4.63 -5.88
C PHE A 75 -9.50 5.57 -4.93
N GLY A 76 -8.82 6.41 -4.15
CA GLY A 76 -9.47 7.48 -3.38
C GLY A 76 -10.13 8.50 -4.30
N ILE A 77 -9.46 8.87 -5.39
CA ILE A 77 -10.04 9.72 -6.43
C ILE A 77 -11.19 9.01 -7.15
N LEU A 78 -10.98 7.77 -7.61
CA LEU A 78 -11.95 7.06 -8.45
C LEU A 78 -13.19 6.54 -7.70
N ILE A 79 -13.03 6.02 -6.48
CA ILE A 79 -14.09 5.35 -5.72
C ILE A 79 -14.69 6.25 -4.65
N LEU A 80 -13.86 7.04 -3.97
CA LEU A 80 -14.32 7.91 -2.88
C LEU A 80 -14.67 9.33 -3.36
N GLY A 81 -14.39 9.65 -4.62
CA GLY A 81 -14.64 10.97 -5.19
C GLY A 81 -13.81 12.07 -4.52
N GLU A 82 -12.63 11.72 -3.98
CA GLU A 82 -11.77 12.70 -3.35
C GLU A 82 -11.33 13.78 -4.35
N SER A 83 -11.35 15.04 -3.94
CA SER A 83 -10.94 16.14 -4.79
C SER A 83 -9.45 16.04 -5.16
N ILE A 84 -9.18 16.27 -6.44
CA ILE A 84 -7.82 16.39 -6.96
C ILE A 84 -7.44 17.86 -6.88
N SER A 85 -6.50 18.20 -6.01
CA SER A 85 -5.85 19.52 -6.01
C SER A 85 -4.47 19.43 -6.64
N PHE A 86 -4.03 20.51 -7.28
CA PHE A 86 -2.69 20.59 -7.87
C PHE A 86 -1.59 20.29 -6.83
N SER A 87 -1.75 20.81 -5.61
CA SER A 87 -0.84 20.52 -4.49
C SER A 87 -0.82 19.03 -4.12
N LYS A 88 -1.98 18.36 -4.06
CA LYS A 88 -2.06 16.93 -3.73
C LYS A 88 -1.31 16.09 -4.75
N ILE A 89 -1.39 16.43 -6.04
CA ILE A 89 -0.62 15.77 -7.10
C ILE A 89 0.89 15.98 -6.88
N ILE A 90 1.34 17.22 -6.69
CA ILE A 90 2.76 17.54 -6.51
C ILE A 90 3.36 16.76 -5.34
N PHE A 91 2.73 16.81 -4.17
CA PHE A 91 3.24 16.12 -2.98
C PHE A 91 3.17 14.60 -3.12
N SER A 92 2.16 14.07 -3.82
CA SER A 92 2.10 12.64 -4.15
C SER A 92 3.25 12.22 -5.06
N CYS A 93 3.56 13.01 -6.09
CA CYS A 93 4.71 12.77 -6.95
C CYS A 93 6.03 12.84 -6.18
N LEU A 94 6.18 13.82 -5.28
CA LEU A 94 7.38 13.94 -4.43
C LEU A 94 7.56 12.73 -3.52
N LEU A 95 6.47 12.22 -2.94
CA LEU A 95 6.46 11.00 -2.13
C LEU A 95 6.93 9.80 -2.96
N ILE A 96 6.38 9.62 -4.16
CA ILE A 96 6.78 8.54 -5.08
C ILE A 96 8.27 8.66 -5.46
N ILE A 97 8.75 9.87 -5.75
CA ILE A 97 10.17 10.13 -6.03
C ILE A 97 11.04 9.76 -4.81
N GLY A 98 10.63 10.10 -3.60
CA GLY A 98 11.31 9.72 -2.36
C GLY A 98 11.41 8.21 -2.18
N ILE A 99 10.30 7.48 -2.40
CA ILE A 99 10.26 6.01 -2.39
C ILE A 99 11.24 5.42 -3.41
N ILE A 100 11.26 5.94 -4.64
CA ILE A 100 12.16 5.48 -5.69
C ILE A 100 13.62 5.79 -5.34
N GLY A 101 13.92 6.98 -4.80
CA GLY A 101 15.26 7.38 -4.36
C GLY A 101 15.80 6.45 -3.27
N LEU A 102 14.98 6.14 -2.26
CA LEU A 102 15.33 5.18 -1.20
C LEU A 102 15.60 3.78 -1.77
N LYS A 103 14.78 3.32 -2.72
CA LYS A 103 14.99 2.03 -3.40
C LYS A 103 16.33 1.96 -4.12
N ILE A 104 16.73 3.04 -4.80
CA ILE A 104 17.98 3.08 -5.58
C ILE A 104 19.19 3.02 -4.65
N ASN A 105 19.17 3.76 -3.54
CA ASN A 105 20.29 3.82 -2.60
C ASN A 105 20.38 2.61 -1.66
N SER A 106 19.28 1.88 -1.42
CA SER A 106 19.32 0.65 -0.60
C SER A 106 20.14 -0.50 -1.20
N LYS A 107 20.64 -0.36 -2.44
CA LYS A 107 21.54 -1.35 -3.06
C LYS A 107 22.93 -1.41 -2.42
N GLU A 108 23.31 -0.46 -1.57
CA GLU A 108 24.62 -0.42 -0.90
C GLU A 108 24.67 -1.18 0.43
N GLU A 109 23.53 -1.64 0.96
CA GLU A 109 23.50 -2.49 2.16
C GLU A 109 23.26 -3.96 1.79
N VAL A 110 24.25 -4.58 1.13
CA VAL A 110 24.44 -6.05 1.12
C VAL A 110 25.92 -6.37 1.28
#